data_AF-A0A7L3PX59-F1
#
_entry.id   AF-A0A7L3PX59-F1
#
_cell.length_a   1.000
_cell.length_b   1.000
_cell.length_c   1.000
_cell.angle_alpha   90.00
_cell.angle_beta   90.00
_cell.angle_gamma   90.00
#
_symmetry.space_group_name_H-M   'P 1'
#
loop_
_entity.id
_entity.type
_entity.pdbx_description
1 polymer ?
#
loop_
_entity_poly.entity_id
_entity_poly.type
_entity_poly.pdbx_seq_one_letter_code
_entity_poly.pdbx_strand_id
1 'polypeptide(L)'
;EAEGRSVAGALNFNAAPDAQTLYKAMKGLGTDEQAIIDVLTKRSNLQRQEIAKSFKAQFGKDLIENLKSELSGNFERLIVALMYSPFKYDAKELYDAMKGVGTRESVIIEILASRTKAQIKEIIKAYKEQYGSDLEQDIKSETSGYLEQILVCLLQ
;
A
#
# COMPACT_ATOMS: atom_id res chain seq x y z
N GLU A 1 15.53 -2.23 15.76
CA GLU A 1 14.47 -1.50 15.03
C GLU A 1 13.07 -1.61 15.68
N ALA A 2 12.96 -1.80 17.01
CA ALA A 2 11.65 -1.91 17.68
C ALA A 2 11.15 -0.58 18.28
N GLU A 3 12.05 0.38 18.52
CA GLU A 3 11.68 1.69 19.05
C GLU A 3 11.06 2.56 17.95
N GLY A 4 9.86 3.09 18.21
CA GLY A 4 9.17 4.07 17.34
C GLY A 4 8.02 3.56 16.47
N ARG A 5 7.66 2.26 16.51
CA ARG A 5 6.49 1.73 15.77
C ARG A 5 5.24 1.67 16.66
N SER A 6 4.11 2.22 16.19
CA SER A 6 2.82 2.19 16.90
C SER A 6 2.01 0.89 16.69
N VAL A 7 2.30 0.15 15.62
CA VAL A 7 1.66 -1.15 15.32
C VAL A 7 2.70 -2.26 15.41
N ALA A 8 2.53 -3.15 16.39
CA ALA A 8 3.35 -4.35 16.56
C ALA A 8 2.69 -5.57 15.92
N GLY A 9 3.49 -6.58 15.59
CA GLY A 9 2.98 -7.87 15.15
C GLY A 9 2.37 -8.66 16.30
N ALA A 10 1.28 -9.38 16.04
CA ALA A 10 0.74 -10.35 17.00
C ALA A 10 1.73 -11.50 17.23
N LEU A 11 1.92 -11.94 18.48
CA LEU A 11 2.77 -13.09 18.83
C LEU A 11 2.09 -14.40 18.42
N ASN A 12 2.87 -15.40 18.01
CA ASN A 12 2.39 -16.74 17.60
C ASN A 12 1.25 -16.68 16.56
N PHE A 13 1.45 -15.85 15.54
CA PHE A 13 0.43 -15.49 14.57
C PHE A 13 0.01 -16.65 13.65
N ASN A 14 -1.31 -16.77 13.43
CA ASN A 14 -1.90 -17.63 12.42
C ASN A 14 -2.87 -16.80 11.56
N ALA A 15 -2.64 -16.77 10.26
CA ALA A 15 -3.43 -15.99 9.31
C ALA A 15 -4.84 -16.54 9.05
N ALA A 16 -5.08 -17.82 9.27
CA ALA A 16 -6.33 -18.46 8.86
C ALA A 16 -7.58 -17.96 9.60
N PRO A 17 -7.57 -17.77 10.94
CA PRO A 17 -8.70 -17.22 11.68
C PRO A 17 -9.01 -15.77 11.29
N ASP A 18 -7.99 -14.96 11.06
CA ASP A 18 -8.16 -13.56 10.61
C ASP A 18 -8.78 -13.52 9.21
N ALA A 19 -8.32 -14.35 8.28
CA ALA A 19 -8.92 -14.47 6.96
C ALA A 19 -10.41 -14.88 7.03
N GLN A 20 -10.75 -15.82 7.91
CA GLN A 20 -12.14 -16.22 8.12
C GLN A 20 -12.98 -15.11 8.76
N THR A 21 -12.40 -14.34 9.69
CA THR A 21 -13.06 -13.19 10.31
C THR A 21 -13.39 -12.13 9.27
N LEU A 22 -12.42 -11.77 8.42
CA LEU A 22 -12.62 -10.81 7.33
C LEU A 22 -13.66 -11.32 6.32
N TYR A 23 -13.64 -12.61 5.97
CA TYR A 23 -14.63 -13.17 5.06
C TYR A 23 -16.05 -13.09 5.63
N LYS A 24 -16.24 -13.40 6.91
CA LYS A 24 -17.54 -13.27 7.59
C LYS A 24 -18.00 -11.81 7.66
N ALA A 25 -17.08 -10.89 7.95
CA ALA A 25 -17.36 -9.47 8.03
C ALA A 25 -17.84 -8.87 6.70
N MET A 26 -17.45 -9.46 5.57
CA MET A 26 -17.80 -9.02 4.22
C MET A 26 -18.83 -9.93 3.53
N LYS A 27 -19.47 -10.85 4.26
CA LYS A 27 -20.40 -11.82 3.68
C LYS A 27 -21.85 -11.46 4.00
N GLY A 28 -22.64 -11.24 2.96
CA GLY A 28 -24.09 -11.09 3.06
C GLY A 28 -24.51 -9.67 2.74
N LEU A 29 -25.63 -9.22 3.32
CA LEU A 29 -26.07 -7.84 3.20
C LEU A 29 -25.48 -7.02 4.35
N GLY A 30 -24.74 -5.98 3.99
CA GLY A 30 -24.00 -5.14 4.94
C GLY A 30 -22.59 -5.67 5.21
N THR A 31 -21.81 -4.86 5.91
CA THR A 31 -20.41 -5.11 6.23
C THR A 31 -20.19 -4.89 7.72
N ASP A 32 -19.36 -5.71 8.37
CA ASP A 32 -18.91 -5.48 9.75
C ASP A 32 -17.57 -4.73 9.72
N GLU A 33 -17.63 -3.39 9.65
CA GLU A 33 -16.44 -2.55 9.58
C GLU A 33 -15.58 -2.65 10.83
N GLN A 34 -16.19 -2.89 12.00
CA GLN A 34 -15.48 -2.99 13.26
C GLN A 34 -14.60 -4.24 13.30
N ALA A 35 -15.09 -5.39 12.82
CA ALA A 35 -14.28 -6.59 12.67
C ALA A 35 -13.10 -6.39 11.70
N ILE A 36 -13.30 -5.65 10.60
CA ILE A 36 -12.21 -5.30 9.67
C ILE A 36 -11.16 -4.43 10.36
N ILE A 37 -11.58 -3.41 11.12
CA ILE A 37 -10.69 -2.54 11.89
C ILE A 37 -9.88 -3.35 12.89
N ASP A 38 -10.54 -4.19 13.68
CA ASP A 38 -9.93 -4.96 14.76
C ASP A 38 -8.89 -5.97 14.26
N VAL A 39 -9.08 -6.51 13.05
CA VAL A 39 -8.07 -7.34 12.41
C VAL A 39 -6.98 -6.47 11.80
N LEU A 40 -7.30 -5.61 10.83
CA LEU A 40 -6.27 -5.01 9.98
C LEU A 40 -5.45 -3.94 10.68
N THR A 41 -5.98 -3.21 11.66
CA THR A 41 -5.22 -2.17 12.38
C THR A 41 -4.33 -2.74 13.49
N LYS A 42 -4.57 -3.98 13.92
CA LYS A 42 -3.83 -4.68 14.99
C LYS A 42 -2.93 -5.80 14.46
N ARG A 43 -2.58 -5.76 13.17
CA ARG A 43 -1.65 -6.68 12.52
C ARG A 43 -0.57 -5.90 11.82
N SER A 44 0.67 -6.42 11.88
CA SER A 44 1.77 -5.85 11.10
C SER A 44 1.50 -6.00 9.60
N ASN A 45 2.16 -5.20 8.77
CA ASN A 45 1.97 -5.31 7.32
C ASN A 45 2.34 -6.71 6.80
N LEU A 46 3.41 -7.33 7.33
CA LEU A 46 3.79 -8.70 7.00
C LEU A 46 2.66 -9.69 7.32
N GLN A 47 2.03 -9.58 8.48
CA GLN A 47 0.89 -10.40 8.86
C GLN A 47 -0.30 -10.17 7.92
N ARG A 48 -0.58 -8.92 7.51
CA ARG A 48 -1.62 -8.64 6.50
C ARG A 48 -1.34 -9.31 5.15
N GLN A 49 -0.08 -9.39 4.74
CA GLN A 49 0.27 -10.13 3.52
C GLN A 49 -0.02 -11.63 3.66
N GLU A 50 0.24 -12.22 4.83
CA GLU A 50 -0.10 -13.61 5.12
C GLU A 50 -1.62 -13.84 5.18
N ILE A 51 -2.38 -12.90 5.75
CA ILE A 51 -3.85 -12.91 5.76
C ILE A 51 -4.38 -12.89 4.32
N ALA A 52 -3.88 -12.00 3.46
CA ALA A 52 -4.30 -11.93 2.07
C ALA A 52 -4.05 -13.25 1.32
N LYS A 53 -2.89 -13.87 1.52
CA LYS A 53 -2.58 -15.21 0.96
C LYS A 53 -3.54 -16.28 1.49
N SER A 54 -3.78 -16.30 2.81
CA SER A 54 -4.69 -17.26 3.45
C SER A 54 -6.13 -17.09 2.99
N PHE A 55 -6.59 -15.84 2.85
CA PHE A 55 -7.91 -15.49 2.34
C PHE A 55 -8.12 -16.00 0.91
N LYS A 56 -7.13 -15.77 0.03
CA LYS A 56 -7.16 -16.30 -1.34
C LYS A 56 -7.18 -17.83 -1.37
N ALA A 57 -6.38 -18.48 -0.53
CA ALA A 57 -6.34 -19.94 -0.47
C ALA A 57 -7.66 -20.56 0.04
N GLN A 58 -8.29 -19.95 1.04
CA GLN A 58 -9.52 -20.46 1.66
C GLN A 58 -10.78 -20.17 0.85
N PHE A 59 -10.87 -18.98 0.23
CA PHE A 59 -12.11 -18.50 -0.37
C PHE A 59 -12.02 -18.28 -1.89
N GLY A 60 -10.84 -18.42 -2.48
CA GLY A 60 -10.62 -18.20 -3.92
C GLY A 60 -10.79 -16.74 -4.36
N LYS A 61 -10.86 -15.79 -3.42
CA LYS A 61 -11.09 -14.36 -3.66
C LYS A 61 -9.85 -13.54 -3.35
N ASP A 62 -9.66 -12.43 -4.06
CA ASP A 62 -8.65 -11.45 -3.70
C ASP A 62 -9.17 -10.58 -2.54
N LEU A 63 -8.39 -10.49 -1.45
CA LEU A 63 -8.80 -9.76 -0.26
C LEU A 63 -8.90 -8.24 -0.52
N ILE A 64 -7.99 -7.67 -1.32
CA ILE A 64 -7.97 -6.23 -1.57
C ILE A 64 -9.18 -5.85 -2.44
N GLU A 65 -9.45 -6.63 -3.49
CA GLU A 65 -10.62 -6.39 -4.35
C GLU A 65 -11.93 -6.59 -3.59
N ASN A 66 -11.99 -7.55 -2.66
CA ASN A 66 -13.18 -7.72 -1.83
C ASN A 66 -13.36 -6.58 -0.81
N LEU A 67 -12.27 -6.03 -0.24
CA LEU A 67 -12.36 -4.83 0.60
C LEU A 67 -12.84 -3.60 -0.20
N LYS A 68 -12.37 -3.41 -1.44
CA LYS A 68 -12.84 -2.33 -2.31
C LYS A 68 -14.31 -2.45 -2.70
N SER A 69 -14.85 -3.66 -2.82
CA SER A 69 -16.26 -3.85 -3.17
C SER A 69 -17.22 -3.58 -2.01
N GLU A 70 -16.74 -3.72 -0.77
CA GLU A 70 -17.56 -3.60 0.44
C GLU A 70 -17.44 -2.24 1.13
N LEU A 71 -16.30 -1.57 0.98
CA LEU A 71 -16.00 -0.30 1.65
C LEU A 71 -16.12 0.88 0.68
N SER A 72 -16.29 2.09 1.22
CA SER A 72 -16.25 3.31 0.41
C SER A 72 -15.55 4.48 1.11
N GLY A 73 -15.22 5.50 0.33
CA GLY A 73 -14.72 6.79 0.81
C GLY A 73 -13.37 6.70 1.53
N ASN A 74 -13.18 7.54 2.55
CA ASN A 74 -11.91 7.60 3.28
C ASN A 74 -11.59 6.31 4.03
N PHE A 75 -12.62 5.59 4.46
CA PHE A 75 -12.44 4.33 5.17
C PHE A 75 -11.87 3.25 4.24
N GLU A 76 -12.44 3.09 3.05
CA GLU A 76 -11.87 2.23 2.00
C GLU A 76 -10.42 2.61 1.69
N ARG A 77 -10.15 3.91 1.45
CA ARG A 77 -8.81 4.38 1.12
C ARG A 77 -7.79 3.97 2.19
N LEU A 78 -8.11 4.15 3.47
CA LEU A 78 -7.24 3.77 4.58
C LEU A 78 -7.04 2.26 4.64
N ILE A 79 -8.13 1.48 4.62
CA ILE A 79 -8.05 0.02 4.77
C ILE A 79 -7.29 -0.62 3.61
N VAL A 80 -7.54 -0.17 2.38
CA VAL A 80 -6.83 -0.64 1.19
C VAL A 80 -5.36 -0.24 1.25
N ALA A 81 -5.04 1.00 1.67
CA ALA A 81 -3.65 1.44 1.86
C ALA A 81 -2.87 0.53 2.83
N LEU A 82 -3.50 0.13 3.95
CA LEU A 82 -2.88 -0.77 4.94
C LEU A 82 -2.53 -2.15 4.37
N MET A 83 -3.15 -2.58 3.27
CA MET A 83 -2.94 -3.89 2.64
C MET A 83 -1.77 -3.92 1.65
N TYR A 84 -1.29 -2.78 1.16
CA TYR A 84 -0.11 -2.75 0.30
C TYR A 84 1.16 -2.99 1.11
N SER A 85 2.14 -3.72 0.54
CA SER A 85 3.49 -3.68 1.12
C SER A 85 4.03 -2.25 1.07
N PRO A 86 4.94 -1.85 1.97
CA PRO A 86 5.38 -0.44 2.05
C PRO A 86 5.84 0.13 0.70
N PHE A 87 6.66 -0.62 -0.04
CA PHE A 87 7.19 -0.17 -1.33
C PHE A 87 6.15 -0.15 -2.46
N LYS A 88 5.18 -1.07 -2.42
CA LYS A 88 4.06 -1.06 -3.36
C LYS A 88 3.09 0.08 -3.07
N TYR A 89 2.98 0.51 -1.81
CA TYR A 89 2.19 1.68 -1.44
C TYR A 89 2.85 2.97 -1.92
N ASP A 90 4.16 3.14 -1.65
CA ASP A 90 4.92 4.29 -2.15
C ASP A 90 4.89 4.36 -3.69
N ALA A 91 5.08 3.23 -4.38
CA ALA A 91 4.96 3.17 -5.85
C ALA A 91 3.57 3.60 -6.33
N LYS A 92 2.50 3.18 -5.63
CA LYS A 92 1.14 3.60 -5.94
C LYS A 92 0.93 5.09 -5.73
N GLU A 93 1.39 5.66 -4.61
CA GLU A 93 1.23 7.09 -4.34
C GLU A 93 2.03 7.95 -5.33
N LEU A 94 3.22 7.50 -5.76
CA LEU A 94 3.98 8.14 -6.84
C LEU A 94 3.22 8.09 -8.17
N TYR A 95 2.69 6.91 -8.55
CA TYR A 95 1.92 6.76 -9.77
C TYR A 95 0.68 7.66 -9.76
N ASP A 96 -0.09 7.66 -8.67
CA ASP A 96 -1.27 8.51 -8.52
C ASP A 96 -0.92 10.00 -8.40
N ALA A 97 0.32 10.36 -8.05
CA ALA A 97 0.77 11.76 -8.00
C ALA A 97 1.06 12.31 -9.40
N MET A 98 1.41 11.44 -10.33
CA MET A 98 1.76 11.75 -11.72
C MET A 98 0.64 11.44 -12.71
N LYS A 99 -0.31 10.57 -12.34
CA LYS A 99 -1.42 10.21 -13.21
C LYS A 99 -2.46 11.33 -13.27
N GLY A 100 -2.79 11.75 -14.49
CA GLY A 100 -3.96 12.57 -14.80
C GLY A 100 -3.58 14.00 -15.17
N VAL A 101 -4.46 14.95 -14.87
CA VAL A 101 -4.20 16.36 -15.16
C VAL A 101 -3.51 17.01 -13.97
N GLY A 102 -2.29 17.48 -14.23
CA GLY A 102 -1.42 18.09 -13.21
C GLY A 102 -0.71 17.06 -12.35
N THR A 103 0.24 17.54 -11.54
CA THR A 103 1.18 16.70 -10.79
C THR A 103 1.16 17.09 -9.32
N ARG A 104 1.04 16.11 -8.42
CA ARG A 104 1.08 16.33 -6.97
C ARG A 104 2.53 16.31 -6.47
N GLU A 105 3.29 17.34 -6.81
CA GLU A 105 4.74 17.45 -6.52
C GLU A 105 5.09 17.22 -5.04
N SER A 106 4.24 17.67 -4.11
CA SER A 106 4.46 17.48 -2.66
C SER A 106 4.56 16.02 -2.25
N VAL A 107 3.79 15.13 -2.88
CA VAL A 107 3.84 13.68 -2.62
C VAL A 107 5.14 13.08 -3.12
N ILE A 108 5.57 13.50 -4.32
CA ILE A 108 6.82 13.03 -4.93
C ILE A 108 8.01 13.47 -4.05
N ILE A 109 8.04 14.74 -3.65
CA ILE A 109 9.06 15.29 -2.76
C ILE A 109 9.07 14.56 -1.41
N GLU A 110 7.91 14.37 -0.77
CA GLU A 110 7.81 13.69 0.53
C GLU A 110 8.41 12.28 0.47
N ILE A 111 8.04 11.49 -0.53
CA ILE A 111 8.52 10.11 -0.67
C ILE A 111 10.02 10.10 -1.00
N LEU A 112 10.47 10.83 -2.03
CA LEU A 112 11.86 10.77 -2.47
C LEU A 112 12.84 11.39 -1.46
N ALA A 113 12.44 12.41 -0.72
CA ALA A 113 13.31 13.06 0.26
C ALA A 113 13.37 12.33 1.63
N SER A 114 12.37 11.50 1.95
CA SER A 114 12.30 10.81 3.26
C SER A 114 12.73 9.34 3.24
N ARG A 115 12.87 8.73 2.06
CA ARG A 115 13.25 7.32 1.92
C ARG A 115 14.77 7.17 1.81
N THR A 116 15.28 6.12 2.42
CA THR A 116 16.68 5.72 2.26
C THR A 116 16.95 5.19 0.85
N LYS A 117 18.20 5.23 0.40
CA LYS A 117 18.63 4.70 -0.90
C LYS A 117 18.22 3.24 -1.13
N ALA A 118 18.25 2.40 -0.10
CA ALA A 118 17.80 1.01 -0.19
C ALA A 118 16.28 0.91 -0.44
N GLN A 119 15.49 1.74 0.24
CA GLN A 119 14.04 1.78 0.05
C GLN A 119 13.68 2.33 -1.34
N ILE A 120 14.37 3.37 -1.82
CA ILE A 120 14.17 3.91 -3.18
C ILE A 120 14.34 2.82 -4.25
N LYS A 121 15.36 1.96 -4.13
CA LYS A 121 15.55 0.83 -5.06
C LYS A 121 14.37 -0.14 -5.06
N GLU A 122 13.82 -0.46 -3.89
CA GLU A 122 12.65 -1.33 -3.79
C GLU A 122 11.39 -0.66 -4.35
N ILE A 123 11.25 0.66 -4.18
CA ILE A 123 10.14 1.44 -4.76
C ILE A 123 10.22 1.44 -6.29
N ILE A 124 11.40 1.71 -6.88
CA ILE A 124 11.61 1.66 -8.33
C ILE A 124 11.23 0.28 -8.90
N LYS A 125 11.67 -0.79 -8.24
CA LYS A 125 11.31 -2.16 -8.62
C LYS A 125 9.79 -2.40 -8.53
N ALA A 126 9.17 -2.03 -7.41
CA ALA A 126 7.72 -2.17 -7.23
C ALA A 126 6.92 -1.38 -8.26
N TYR A 127 7.36 -0.16 -8.59
CA TYR A 127 6.75 0.70 -9.61
C TYR A 127 6.81 0.05 -11.00
N LYS A 128 7.97 -0.45 -11.39
CA LYS A 128 8.17 -1.18 -12.65
C LYS A 128 7.28 -2.41 -12.74
N GLU A 129 7.21 -3.20 -11.66
CA GLU A 129 6.38 -4.41 -11.58
C GLU A 129 4.88 -4.12 -11.66
N GLN A 130 4.41 -3.03 -11.04
CA GLN A 130 2.98 -2.70 -10.98
C GLN A 130 2.46 -1.98 -12.22
N TYR A 131 3.26 -1.09 -12.80
CA TYR A 131 2.81 -0.17 -13.85
C TYR A 131 3.48 -0.40 -15.20
N GLY A 132 4.53 -1.24 -15.25
CA GLY A 132 5.31 -1.47 -16.47
C GLY A 132 6.09 -0.24 -16.96
N SER A 133 6.06 0.87 -16.20
CA SER A 133 6.74 2.12 -16.55
C SER A 133 8.02 2.33 -15.74
N ASP A 134 8.88 3.21 -16.25
CA ASP A 134 10.11 3.62 -15.59
C ASP A 134 9.87 4.87 -14.73
N LEU A 135 10.06 4.76 -13.41
CA LEU A 135 9.76 5.84 -12.47
C LEU A 135 10.59 7.11 -12.76
N GLU A 136 11.84 6.97 -13.19
CA GLU A 136 12.68 8.13 -13.52
C GLU A 136 12.16 8.84 -14.77
N GLN A 137 11.76 8.09 -15.80
CA GLN A 137 11.16 8.68 -17.00
C GLN A 137 9.84 9.37 -16.71
N ASP A 138 8.97 8.75 -15.89
CA ASP A 138 7.69 9.35 -15.53
C ASP A 138 7.89 10.68 -14.76
N ILE A 139 8.86 10.74 -13.83
CA ILE A 139 9.20 11.99 -13.13
C ILE A 139 9.71 13.05 -14.10
N LYS A 140 10.54 12.69 -15.08
CA LYS A 140 11.05 13.62 -16.09
C LYS A 140 9.96 14.12 -17.03
N SER A 141 8.92 13.34 -17.30
CA SER A 141 7.79 13.81 -18.11
C SER A 141 6.85 14.74 -17.36
N GLU A 142 6.78 14.61 -16.03
CA GLU A 142 5.81 15.31 -15.19
C GLU A 142 6.39 16.53 -14.46
N THR A 143 7.71 16.70 -14.46
CA THR A 143 8.39 17.82 -13.78
C THR A 143 9.36 18.51 -14.73
N SER A 144 9.83 19.70 -14.36
CA SER A 144 10.82 20.44 -15.16
C SER A 144 11.76 21.29 -14.30
N GLY A 145 12.82 21.80 -14.92
CA GLY A 145 13.76 22.72 -14.30
C GLY A 145 14.53 22.10 -13.13
N TYR A 146 14.79 22.90 -12.08
CA TYR A 146 15.57 22.42 -10.94
C TYR A 146 14.86 21.37 -10.09
N LEU A 147 13.52 21.37 -10.08
CA LEU A 147 12.76 20.36 -9.37
C LEU A 147 12.98 18.97 -9.98
N GLU A 148 12.86 18.86 -11.30
CA GLU A 148 13.15 17.61 -12.03
C GLU A 148 14.57 17.11 -11.69
N GLN A 149 15.57 17.99 -11.78
CA GLN A 149 16.96 17.63 -11.54
C GLN A 149 17.19 17.06 -10.14
N ILE A 150 16.60 17.67 -9.10
CA ILE A 150 16.78 17.19 -7.74
C ILE A 150 16.01 15.90 -7.47
N LEU A 151 14.80 15.74 -8.03
CA LEU A 151 14.03 14.49 -7.89
C LEU A 151 14.74 13.32 -8.57
N VAL A 152 15.31 13.53 -9.77
CA VAL A 152 16.13 12.53 -10.46
C VAL A 152 17.39 12.20 -9.66
N CYS A 153 18.03 13.19 -9.03
CA CYS A 153 19.20 12.95 -8.18
C CYS A 153 18.86 12.06 -6.97
N LEU A 154 17.68 12.25 -6.35
CA LEU A 154 17.23 11.45 -5.21
C LEU A 154 16.91 9.98 -5.58
N LEU A 155 16.70 9.68 -6.86
CA LEU A 155 16.48 8.31 -7.33
C LEU A 155 17.77 7.47 -7.44
N GLN A 156 18.95 8.12 -7.47
CA GLN A 156 20.23 7.48 -7.83
C GLN A 156 21.02 6.89 -6.64
#